data_AF-A0A2L0BC42-F1
#
_entry.id   AF-A0A2L0BC42-F1
#
_cell.length_a   1.000
_cell.length_b   1.000
_cell.length_c   1.000
_cell.angle_alpha   90.00
_cell.angle_beta   90.00
_cell.angle_gamma   90.00
#
_symmetry.space_group_name_H-M   'P 1'
#
loop_
_entity.id
_entity.type
_entity.pdbx_description
1 polymer ?
#
loop_
_entity_poly.entity_id
_entity_poly.type
_entity_poly.pdbx_seq_one_letter_code
_entity_poly.pdbx_strand_id
1 'polypeptide(L)'
;VGIHGEDIDAAIETYNLMSERYFTHASPTLFAAATPRPQLSSCFLLTMPEDSLEGIFTAVTQCAMISKSAGGIGLSIHNIRAKGSPIAGTNGVSNGLVPMLRVFNNVARYVDQGGNKRPGAIAIYLEPWHADIFEFLNLKKNIGKEEYRARDLFYALWIPDLFMKRVDKDGMWSLMCPDMSPNLPETWGDEFENLYEKYEAEGLYVRQVKARDLFKAICTSQIETGTPFMLYKDACNRKSNQQNLGTIKSSNLCTEIVEYTAPDEIAVCNLASIALNMFVDKEKKCYDFEKLKQVTKIVTKNLNKIIDVNYYPLPEAKNSNMRHRPIGIGVQGLADAFILLRMPFESDEARMLNIKIFETIYYGALEASSELAERDGPYSTYKGSPVSKGILQYDMWNVTPTNLWDWAALKQRIAKHGIRNSLLMAPMPTASTAQIMGNNESTEPYTSNLYTRRVLSGEFQVVNHHLLKDLTERGLWDDVMKNQIMANYGSIQNIPTIPDDLKKL
;
A
#
# COMPACT_ATOMS: atom_id res chain seq x y z
N VAL A 1 -12.62 4.05 -26.56
CA VAL A 1 -12.70 4.49 -25.13
C VAL A 1 -11.50 3.93 -24.37
N GLY A 2 -10.94 4.66 -23.39
CA GLY A 2 -9.66 4.32 -22.75
C GLY A 2 -9.57 2.92 -22.11
N ILE A 3 -10.49 2.58 -21.20
CA ILE A 3 -10.52 1.26 -20.52
C ILE A 3 -11.30 0.22 -21.33
N HIS A 4 -12.43 0.63 -21.91
CA HIS A 4 -13.42 -0.30 -22.46
C HIS A 4 -13.28 -0.56 -23.95
N GLY A 5 -12.42 0.17 -24.67
CA GLY A 5 -12.23 -0.02 -26.10
C GLY A 5 -13.54 0.21 -26.88
N GLU A 6 -14.02 -0.86 -27.52
CA GLU A 6 -15.25 -0.95 -28.32
C GLU A 6 -16.49 -1.36 -27.52
N ASP A 7 -16.34 -1.79 -26.27
CA ASP A 7 -17.45 -2.15 -25.38
C ASP A 7 -18.11 -0.89 -24.82
N ILE A 8 -19.02 -0.31 -25.62
CA ILE A 8 -19.67 0.97 -25.33
C ILE A 8 -20.64 0.87 -24.15
N ASP A 9 -21.33 -0.26 -23.99
CA ASP A 9 -22.26 -0.45 -22.87
C ASP A 9 -21.51 -0.39 -21.52
N ALA A 10 -20.39 -1.11 -21.40
CA ALA A 10 -19.55 -1.03 -20.21
C ALA A 10 -18.88 0.35 -20.03
N ALA A 11 -18.60 1.06 -21.13
CA ALA A 11 -18.10 2.44 -21.06
C ALA A 11 -19.14 3.39 -20.47
N ILE A 12 -20.40 3.30 -20.89
CA ILE A 12 -21.50 4.12 -20.37
C ILE A 12 -21.76 3.78 -18.91
N GLU A 13 -21.78 2.50 -18.54
CA GLU A 13 -21.95 2.07 -17.15
C GLU A 13 -20.86 2.65 -16.24
N THR A 14 -19.60 2.54 -16.63
CA THR A 14 -18.47 3.13 -15.90
C THR A 14 -18.56 4.66 -15.84
N TYR A 15 -18.92 5.32 -16.95
CA TYR A 15 -19.08 6.77 -16.98
C TYR A 15 -20.15 7.24 -16.00
N ASN A 16 -21.32 6.60 -15.98
CA ASN A 16 -22.42 6.98 -15.08
C ASN A 16 -21.98 6.84 -13.61
N LEU A 17 -21.41 5.69 -13.23
CA LEU A 17 -20.96 5.47 -11.86
C LEU A 17 -19.83 6.43 -11.43
N MET A 18 -18.88 6.74 -12.32
CA MET A 18 -17.81 7.71 -12.03
C MET A 18 -18.32 9.14 -11.96
N SER A 19 -19.22 9.56 -12.87
CA SER A 19 -19.77 10.92 -12.89
C SER A 19 -20.72 11.19 -11.71
N GLU A 20 -21.42 10.17 -11.24
CA GLU A 20 -22.20 10.18 -10.00
C GLU A 20 -21.33 10.01 -8.74
N ARG A 21 -20.02 9.84 -8.91
CA ARG A 21 -19.00 9.76 -7.85
C ARG A 21 -19.05 8.50 -6.98
N TYR A 22 -19.61 7.37 -7.45
CA TYR A 22 -19.59 6.11 -6.69
C TYR A 22 -18.18 5.55 -6.48
N PHE A 23 -17.30 5.74 -7.45
CA PHE A 23 -15.89 5.36 -7.36
C PHE A 23 -15.05 6.22 -8.30
N THR A 24 -13.73 6.12 -8.17
CA THR A 24 -12.80 6.71 -9.13
C THR A 24 -11.59 5.80 -9.34
N HIS A 25 -11.00 5.86 -10.53
CA HIS A 25 -9.72 5.22 -10.81
C HIS A 25 -8.56 6.04 -10.25
N ALA A 26 -7.40 5.42 -10.06
CA ALA A 26 -6.21 6.13 -9.60
C ALA A 26 -5.74 7.20 -10.60
N SER A 27 -5.00 8.20 -10.09
CA SER A 27 -4.55 9.35 -10.89
C SER A 27 -3.85 8.98 -12.20
N PRO A 28 -2.97 7.96 -12.29
CA PRO A 28 -2.36 7.57 -13.57
C PRO A 28 -3.38 7.13 -14.61
N THR A 29 -4.41 6.38 -14.20
CA THR A 29 -5.51 6.02 -15.10
C THR A 29 -6.29 7.26 -15.57
N LEU A 30 -6.60 8.18 -14.66
CA LEU A 30 -7.29 9.44 -15.01
C LEU A 30 -6.47 10.31 -15.97
N PHE A 31 -5.14 10.32 -15.83
CA PHE A 31 -4.26 11.13 -16.69
C PHE A 31 -4.00 10.51 -18.06
N ALA A 32 -3.87 9.18 -18.13
CA ALA A 32 -3.30 8.51 -19.29
C ALA A 32 -4.29 7.64 -20.08
N ALA A 33 -5.50 7.38 -19.57
CA ALA A 33 -6.52 6.65 -20.34
C ALA A 33 -6.81 7.36 -21.66
N ALA A 34 -6.84 6.59 -22.76
CA ALA A 34 -7.01 7.09 -24.13
C ALA A 34 -5.89 8.01 -24.67
N THR A 35 -4.73 8.07 -24.02
CA THR A 35 -3.53 8.74 -24.55
C THR A 35 -2.68 7.80 -25.42
N PRO A 36 -1.71 8.30 -26.23
CA PRO A 36 -0.90 7.46 -27.12
C PRO A 36 -0.07 6.37 -26.42
N ARG A 37 0.29 6.57 -25.14
CA ARG A 37 1.01 5.59 -24.32
C ARG A 37 0.32 5.51 -22.95
N PRO A 38 -0.77 4.72 -22.85
CA PRO A 38 -1.62 4.70 -21.66
C PRO A 38 -0.95 3.88 -20.54
N GLN A 39 -0.06 4.50 -19.78
CA GLN A 39 0.42 3.92 -18.52
C GLN A 39 -0.60 4.26 -17.43
N LEU A 40 -1.37 3.25 -17.02
CA LEU A 40 -2.55 3.37 -16.15
C LEU A 40 -2.29 2.88 -14.72
N SER A 41 -1.26 2.05 -14.53
CA SER A 41 -0.89 1.45 -13.25
C SER A 41 -0.15 2.44 -12.35
N SER A 42 -0.29 2.32 -11.03
CA SER A 42 0.21 3.37 -10.10
C SER A 42 1.52 3.04 -9.41
N CYS A 43 1.76 1.77 -9.10
CA CYS A 43 2.90 1.35 -8.30
C CYS A 43 3.59 0.13 -8.90
N PHE A 44 4.89 0.06 -8.66
CA PHE A 44 5.75 -1.01 -9.10
C PHE A 44 6.58 -1.53 -7.92
N LEU A 45 6.79 -2.83 -7.85
CA LEU A 45 7.62 -3.46 -6.83
C LEU A 45 8.75 -4.21 -7.54
N LEU A 46 9.96 -4.05 -7.04
CA LEU A 46 11.16 -4.67 -7.59
C LEU A 46 11.96 -5.31 -6.46
N THR A 47 12.57 -6.45 -6.78
CA THR A 47 13.72 -6.95 -6.03
C THR A 47 14.98 -6.56 -6.76
N MET A 48 16.03 -6.19 -6.03
CA MET A 48 17.35 -6.03 -6.61
C MET A 48 17.74 -7.33 -7.35
N PRO A 49 18.04 -7.28 -8.66
CA PRO A 49 18.25 -8.48 -9.47
C PRO A 49 19.38 -9.36 -8.95
N GLU A 50 20.54 -8.74 -8.66
CA GLU A 50 21.75 -9.43 -8.24
C GLU A 50 22.61 -8.53 -7.34
N ASP A 51 23.43 -9.15 -6.48
CA ASP A 51 24.51 -8.49 -5.73
C ASP A 51 25.75 -8.32 -6.61
N SER A 52 25.59 -7.55 -7.68
CA SER A 52 26.63 -7.25 -8.66
C SER A 52 26.48 -5.81 -9.16
N LEU A 53 27.54 -5.23 -9.72
CA LEU A 53 27.45 -3.89 -10.31
C LEU A 53 26.43 -3.86 -11.45
N GLU A 54 26.38 -4.93 -12.25
CA GLU A 54 25.43 -5.09 -13.35
C GLU A 54 23.98 -5.17 -12.84
N GLY A 55 23.72 -5.98 -11.80
CA GLY A 55 22.41 -6.06 -11.15
C GLY A 55 21.95 -4.73 -10.57
N ILE A 56 22.85 -4.02 -9.88
CA ILE A 56 22.58 -2.70 -9.30
C ILE A 56 22.21 -1.68 -10.39
N PHE A 57 23.00 -1.59 -11.47
CA PHE A 57 22.73 -0.64 -12.55
C PHE A 57 21.52 -1.05 -13.41
N THR A 58 21.19 -2.34 -13.46
CA THR A 58 19.92 -2.81 -14.04
C THR A 58 18.74 -2.29 -13.24
N ALA A 59 18.75 -2.44 -11.91
CA ALA A 59 17.72 -1.89 -11.02
C ALA A 59 17.62 -0.36 -11.12
N VAL A 60 18.75 0.35 -11.23
CA VAL A 60 18.78 1.81 -11.47
C VAL A 60 18.06 2.17 -12.78
N THR A 61 18.39 1.48 -13.88
CA THR A 61 17.73 1.72 -15.18
C THR A 61 16.24 1.42 -15.11
N GLN A 62 15.87 0.29 -14.50
CA GLN A 62 14.46 -0.08 -14.32
C GLN A 62 13.70 1.00 -13.51
N CYS A 63 14.26 1.46 -12.39
CA CYS A 63 13.68 2.52 -11.57
C CYS A 63 13.54 3.84 -12.35
N ALA A 64 14.55 4.23 -13.13
CA ALA A 64 14.50 5.42 -13.97
C ALA A 64 13.38 5.34 -15.03
N MET A 65 13.24 4.19 -15.68
CA MET A 65 12.20 3.96 -16.70
C MET A 65 10.79 3.97 -16.10
N ILE A 66 10.61 3.40 -14.91
CA ILE A 66 9.33 3.44 -14.19
C ILE A 66 9.01 4.87 -13.73
N SER A 67 9.98 5.56 -13.11
CA SER A 67 9.80 6.93 -12.63
C SER A 67 9.46 7.88 -13.77
N LYS A 68 10.09 7.72 -14.94
CA LYS A 68 9.75 8.50 -16.15
C LYS A 68 8.27 8.41 -16.53
N SER A 69 7.65 7.26 -16.25
CA SER A 69 6.23 7.00 -16.51
C SER A 69 5.33 7.25 -15.29
N ALA A 70 5.79 8.05 -14.32
CA ALA A 70 5.04 8.48 -13.14
C ALA A 70 4.63 7.37 -12.15
N GLY A 71 5.30 6.22 -12.19
CA GLY A 71 5.09 5.11 -11.25
C GLY A 71 5.84 5.31 -9.92
N GLY A 72 5.18 5.05 -8.80
CA GLY A 72 5.84 4.92 -7.49
C GLY A 72 6.51 3.56 -7.33
N ILE A 73 7.67 3.50 -6.67
CA ILE A 73 8.50 2.28 -6.62
C ILE A 73 8.68 1.81 -5.18
N GLY A 74 8.52 0.50 -4.94
CA GLY A 74 9.09 -0.21 -3.81
C GLY A 74 10.26 -1.07 -4.27
N LEU A 75 11.43 -0.96 -3.65
CA LEU A 75 12.63 -1.71 -4.01
C LEU A 75 13.18 -2.47 -2.79
N SER A 76 13.17 -3.79 -2.87
CA SER A 76 13.90 -4.66 -1.92
C SER A 76 15.38 -4.71 -2.25
N ILE A 77 16.23 -4.54 -1.23
CA ILE A 77 17.70 -4.54 -1.36
C ILE A 77 18.39 -5.51 -0.39
N HIS A 78 17.65 -6.47 0.16
CA HIS A 78 18.12 -7.36 1.24
C HIS A 78 19.32 -8.22 0.85
N ASN A 79 19.48 -8.47 -0.45
CA ASN A 79 20.52 -9.32 -1.03
C ASN A 79 21.84 -8.59 -1.29
N ILE A 80 21.92 -7.25 -1.16
CA ILE A 80 23.16 -6.51 -1.39
C ILE A 80 24.12 -6.68 -0.22
N ARG A 81 25.39 -6.99 -0.50
CA ARG A 81 26.40 -7.18 0.55
C ARG A 81 26.64 -5.92 1.39
N ALA A 82 26.82 -6.13 2.70
CA ALA A 82 27.07 -5.05 3.66
C ALA A 82 28.47 -4.44 3.52
N LYS A 83 28.69 -3.29 4.15
CA LYS A 83 29.99 -2.60 4.20
C LYS A 83 31.09 -3.49 4.76
N GLY A 84 32.25 -3.49 4.11
CA GLY A 84 33.43 -4.27 4.51
C GLY A 84 33.46 -5.70 3.98
N SER A 85 32.39 -6.18 3.34
CA SER A 85 32.34 -7.52 2.74
C SER A 85 33.31 -7.63 1.55
N PRO A 86 34.02 -8.75 1.38
CA PRO A 86 35.00 -8.90 0.31
C PRO A 86 34.35 -8.89 -1.09
N ILE A 87 35.11 -8.44 -2.09
CA ILE A 87 34.73 -8.49 -3.51
C ILE A 87 35.77 -9.31 -4.26
N ALA A 88 35.44 -10.58 -4.55
CA ALA A 88 36.38 -11.54 -5.12
C ALA A 88 37.01 -11.06 -6.45
N GLY A 89 36.23 -10.41 -7.32
CA GLY A 89 36.70 -9.99 -8.65
C GLY A 89 37.67 -8.81 -8.66
N THR A 90 37.63 -7.92 -7.66
CA THR A 90 38.48 -6.71 -7.59
C THR A 90 39.48 -6.74 -6.45
N ASN A 91 39.46 -7.78 -5.62
CA ASN A 91 40.23 -7.90 -4.39
C ASN A 91 40.03 -6.69 -3.43
N GLY A 92 38.87 -6.05 -3.51
CA GLY A 92 38.47 -4.91 -2.69
C GLY A 92 37.43 -5.29 -1.64
N VAL A 93 36.92 -4.27 -0.95
CA VAL A 93 35.82 -4.40 0.01
C VAL A 93 34.62 -3.55 -0.41
N SER A 94 33.41 -4.01 -0.10
CA SER A 94 32.18 -3.27 -0.36
C SER A 94 32.09 -2.00 0.49
N ASN A 95 31.58 -0.93 -0.11
CA ASN A 95 31.25 0.29 0.63
C ASN A 95 29.85 0.24 1.29
N GLY A 96 29.11 -0.88 1.12
CA GLY A 96 27.80 -1.12 1.71
C GLY A 96 26.65 -0.39 1.03
N LEU A 97 25.50 -0.35 1.71
CA LEU A 97 24.25 0.15 1.14
C LEU A 97 24.25 1.68 0.91
N VAL A 98 24.92 2.45 1.77
CA VAL A 98 24.80 3.92 1.77
C VAL A 98 25.23 4.54 0.43
N PRO A 99 26.42 4.24 -0.15
CA PRO A 99 26.81 4.83 -1.42
C PRO A 99 25.93 4.37 -2.59
N MET A 100 25.46 3.11 -2.57
CA MET A 100 24.52 2.60 -3.56
C MET A 100 23.21 3.40 -3.52
N LEU A 101 22.64 3.60 -2.33
CA LEU A 101 21.38 4.33 -2.17
C LEU A 101 21.49 5.81 -2.55
N ARG A 102 22.68 6.41 -2.50
CA ARG A 102 22.89 7.76 -3.05
C ARG A 102 22.74 7.82 -4.57
N VAL A 103 23.07 6.75 -5.29
CA VAL A 103 22.81 6.66 -6.74
C VAL A 103 21.30 6.68 -6.99
N PHE A 104 20.54 5.84 -6.28
CA PHE A 104 19.07 5.83 -6.38
C PHE A 104 18.44 7.17 -5.97
N ASN A 105 18.97 7.83 -4.93
CA ASN A 105 18.52 9.16 -4.52
C ASN A 105 18.67 10.18 -5.65
N ASN A 106 19.83 10.22 -6.31
CA ASN A 106 20.07 11.15 -7.41
C ASN A 106 19.21 10.83 -8.64
N VAL A 107 18.94 9.55 -8.90
CA VAL A 107 18.01 9.12 -9.95
C VAL A 107 16.59 9.60 -9.65
N ALA A 108 16.11 9.44 -8.42
CA ALA A 108 14.79 9.91 -7.99
C ALA A 108 14.62 11.43 -8.17
N ARG A 109 15.69 12.20 -7.92
CA ARG A 109 15.72 13.65 -8.16
C ARG A 109 15.78 14.02 -9.64
N TYR A 110 16.57 13.29 -10.43
CA TYR A 110 16.80 13.59 -11.84
C TYR A 110 15.58 13.27 -12.69
N VAL A 111 14.92 12.14 -12.43
CA VAL A 111 13.75 11.68 -13.18
C VAL A 111 12.46 12.12 -12.48
N ASP A 112 12.14 13.41 -12.61
CA ASP A 112 11.06 14.12 -11.93
C ASP A 112 9.68 14.04 -12.64
N GLN A 113 9.45 12.96 -13.39
CA GLN A 113 8.19 12.70 -14.10
C GLN A 113 7.81 13.77 -15.15
N GLY A 114 8.82 14.40 -15.77
CA GLY A 114 8.63 15.24 -16.95
C GLY A 114 8.38 16.72 -16.64
N GLY A 115 9.22 17.33 -15.79
CA GLY A 115 9.16 18.75 -15.46
C GLY A 115 8.48 19.04 -14.12
N ASN A 116 8.79 18.23 -13.12
CA ASN A 116 8.37 18.37 -11.73
C ASN A 116 6.86 18.33 -11.49
N LYS A 117 6.10 17.64 -12.35
CA LYS A 117 4.66 17.37 -12.11
C LYS A 117 4.47 16.53 -10.85
N ARG A 118 5.44 15.66 -10.53
CA ARG A 118 5.52 14.87 -9.29
C ARG A 118 6.96 14.34 -9.13
N PRO A 119 7.66 14.57 -8.02
CA PRO A 119 9.01 14.04 -7.81
C PRO A 119 9.02 12.50 -7.87
N GLY A 120 10.09 11.90 -8.40
CA GLY A 120 10.30 10.46 -8.35
C GLY A 120 10.33 9.97 -6.90
N ALA A 121 9.60 8.89 -6.60
CA ALA A 121 9.44 8.40 -5.24
C ALA A 121 9.72 6.89 -5.17
N ILE A 122 10.76 6.54 -4.41
CA ILE A 122 11.25 5.17 -4.24
C ILE A 122 11.28 4.87 -2.75
N ALA A 123 10.54 3.85 -2.32
CA ALA A 123 10.65 3.27 -0.99
C ALA A 123 11.63 2.09 -1.01
N ILE A 124 12.66 2.18 -0.19
CA ILE A 124 13.67 1.14 -0.03
C ILE A 124 13.27 0.24 1.14
N TYR A 125 13.18 -1.06 0.88
CA TYR A 125 12.85 -2.08 1.87
C TYR A 125 14.11 -2.81 2.31
N LEU A 126 14.32 -2.89 3.63
CA LEU A 126 15.44 -3.61 4.24
C LEU A 126 14.97 -4.47 5.42
N GLU A 127 15.45 -5.72 5.52
CA GLU A 127 15.23 -6.55 6.70
C GLU A 127 16.16 -6.14 7.86
N PRO A 128 15.69 -6.15 9.13
CA PRO A 128 16.44 -5.59 10.26
C PRO A 128 17.67 -6.41 10.68
N TRP A 129 17.91 -7.60 10.10
CA TRP A 129 19.14 -8.35 10.32
C TRP A 129 20.31 -7.83 9.47
N HIS A 130 20.08 -6.99 8.47
CA HIS A 130 21.15 -6.54 7.58
C HIS A 130 22.21 -5.72 8.33
N ALA A 131 23.50 -5.94 8.08
CA ALA A 131 24.56 -5.34 8.89
C ALA A 131 24.66 -3.81 8.80
N ASP A 132 24.24 -3.22 7.68
CA ASP A 132 24.16 -1.76 7.48
C ASP A 132 22.84 -1.12 8.02
N ILE A 133 22.04 -1.83 8.83
CA ILE A 133 20.72 -1.36 9.27
C ILE A 133 20.76 -0.04 10.05
N PHE A 134 21.79 0.18 10.87
CA PHE A 134 21.89 1.42 11.66
C PHE A 134 22.17 2.62 10.76
N GLU A 135 23.03 2.47 9.76
CA GLU A 135 23.31 3.49 8.75
C GLU A 135 22.06 3.76 7.89
N PHE A 136 21.34 2.71 7.50
CA PHE A 136 20.08 2.80 6.78
C PHE A 136 19.05 3.67 7.50
N LEU A 137 18.87 3.46 8.82
CA LEU A 137 17.95 4.25 9.65
C LEU A 137 18.32 5.74 9.75
N ASN A 138 19.56 6.12 9.41
CA ASN A 138 20.04 7.49 9.48
C ASN A 138 19.95 8.24 8.14
N LEU A 139 19.63 7.57 7.02
CA LEU A 139 19.72 8.15 5.68
C LEU A 139 18.77 9.32 5.42
N LYS A 140 17.60 9.35 6.07
CA LYS A 140 16.60 10.42 5.92
C LYS A 140 16.75 11.57 6.92
N LYS A 141 17.62 11.42 7.93
CA LYS A 141 17.78 12.44 8.96
C LYS A 141 18.28 13.76 8.38
N ASN A 142 17.76 14.87 8.89
CA ASN A 142 18.19 16.20 8.45
C ASN A 142 19.64 16.49 8.87
N ILE A 143 20.02 16.12 10.10
CA ILE A 143 21.35 16.34 10.66
C ILE A 143 22.32 15.25 10.20
N GLY A 144 23.59 15.61 10.01
CA GLY A 144 24.72 14.73 9.72
C GLY A 144 25.39 15.03 8.39
N LYS A 145 26.46 14.28 8.07
CA LYS A 145 27.24 14.47 6.84
C LYS A 145 26.44 14.09 5.60
N GLU A 146 26.45 14.96 4.59
CA GLU A 146 25.66 14.79 3.35
C GLU A 146 26.01 13.51 2.57
N GLU A 147 27.29 13.11 2.62
CA GLU A 147 27.75 11.88 1.96
C GLU A 147 27.15 10.58 2.54
N TYR A 148 26.49 10.67 3.70
CA TYR A 148 25.76 9.57 4.36
C TYR A 148 24.25 9.82 4.39
N ARG A 149 23.71 10.61 3.45
CA ARG A 149 22.28 10.95 3.39
C ARG A 149 21.72 10.68 2.00
N ALA A 150 20.43 10.33 1.99
CA ALA A 150 19.64 10.10 0.80
C ALA A 150 18.16 10.43 1.13
N ARG A 151 17.87 11.73 1.29
CA ARG A 151 16.60 12.22 1.86
C ARG A 151 15.41 12.17 0.90
N ASP A 152 15.69 12.09 -0.40
CA ASP A 152 14.66 12.04 -1.45
C ASP A 152 14.06 10.62 -1.59
N LEU A 153 14.69 9.61 -0.97
CA LEU A 153 14.15 8.26 -0.84
C LEU A 153 13.21 8.12 0.37
N PHE A 154 12.37 7.11 0.34
CA PHE A 154 11.60 6.62 1.48
C PHE A 154 12.21 5.32 2.00
N TYR A 155 12.01 5.03 3.28
CA TYR A 155 12.63 3.91 3.96
C TYR A 155 11.57 3.06 4.63
N ALA A 156 11.69 1.75 4.50
CA ALA A 156 10.77 0.77 5.04
C ALA A 156 11.52 -0.43 5.61
N LEU A 157 11.01 -0.97 6.71
CA LEU A 157 11.49 -2.21 7.30
C LEU A 157 10.60 -3.37 6.89
N TRP A 158 11.23 -4.49 6.52
CA TRP A 158 10.59 -5.77 6.25
C TRP A 158 10.91 -6.72 7.39
N ILE A 159 10.04 -6.74 8.40
CA ILE A 159 10.37 -7.21 9.76
C ILE A 159 9.93 -8.66 9.94
N PRO A 160 10.85 -9.61 10.22
CA PRO A 160 10.49 -10.96 10.63
C PRO A 160 9.94 -10.98 12.07
N ASP A 161 9.03 -11.90 12.36
CA ASP A 161 8.43 -12.14 13.68
C ASP A 161 9.54 -12.38 14.72
N LEU A 162 10.64 -13.04 14.33
CA LEU A 162 11.80 -13.29 15.20
C LEU A 162 12.41 -12.01 15.78
N PHE A 163 12.52 -10.94 15.00
CA PHE A 163 13.07 -9.69 15.50
C PHE A 163 12.20 -9.15 16.64
N MET A 164 10.88 -9.15 16.46
CA MET A 164 9.93 -8.71 17.49
C MET A 164 9.95 -9.62 18.73
N LYS A 165 10.04 -10.95 18.53
CA LYS A 165 10.23 -11.93 19.63
C LYS A 165 11.49 -11.63 20.44
N ARG A 166 12.61 -11.28 19.78
CA ARG A 166 13.88 -10.95 20.44
C ARG A 166 13.83 -9.57 21.14
N VAL A 167 13.12 -8.58 20.58
CA VAL A 167 12.88 -7.27 21.24
C VAL A 167 12.10 -7.44 22.55
N ASP A 168 11.02 -8.22 22.51
CA ASP A 168 10.16 -8.49 23.66
C ASP A 168 10.96 -9.13 24.80
N LYS A 169 11.71 -10.19 24.49
CA LYS A 169 12.53 -10.97 25.43
C LYS A 169 13.87 -10.34 25.83
N ASP A 170 14.17 -9.11 25.38
CA ASP A 170 15.48 -8.46 25.55
C ASP A 170 16.68 -9.33 25.09
N GLY A 171 16.49 -10.06 23.99
CA GLY A 171 17.47 -10.97 23.43
C GLY A 171 18.54 -10.29 22.58
N MET A 172 19.55 -11.07 22.20
CA MET A 172 20.55 -10.66 21.20
C MET A 172 19.98 -10.76 19.78
N TRP A 173 20.44 -9.86 18.93
CA TRP A 173 20.14 -9.79 17.51
C TRP A 173 21.44 -9.75 16.72
N SER A 174 21.64 -10.72 15.83
CA SER A 174 22.78 -10.83 14.95
C SER A 174 22.57 -10.04 13.66
N LEU A 175 23.55 -9.18 13.37
CA LEU A 175 23.62 -8.40 12.16
C LEU A 175 24.48 -9.13 11.13
N MET A 176 23.89 -9.47 9.98
CA MET A 176 24.45 -10.37 8.99
C MET A 176 24.66 -9.68 7.63
N CYS A 177 25.58 -10.22 6.84
CA CYS A 177 25.76 -9.85 5.44
C CYS A 177 25.16 -10.98 4.57
N PRO A 178 24.35 -10.68 3.55
CA PRO A 178 23.75 -11.72 2.70
C PRO A 178 24.78 -12.58 1.95
N ASP A 179 26.01 -12.08 1.72
CA ASP A 179 27.11 -12.86 1.15
C ASP A 179 27.62 -13.97 2.10
N MET A 180 27.60 -13.71 3.42
CA MET A 180 27.98 -14.70 4.45
C MET A 180 26.81 -15.56 4.90
N SER A 181 25.60 -15.01 4.88
CA SER A 181 24.37 -15.59 5.41
C SER A 181 23.29 -15.60 4.31
N PRO A 182 23.49 -16.37 3.23
CA PRO A 182 22.61 -16.33 2.06
C PRO A 182 21.21 -16.88 2.35
N ASN A 183 20.27 -16.59 1.45
CA ASN A 183 18.89 -17.11 1.44
C ASN A 183 17.97 -16.64 2.58
N LEU A 184 18.43 -15.81 3.52
CA LEU A 184 17.52 -15.16 4.49
C LEU A 184 16.37 -14.38 3.82
N PRO A 185 16.58 -13.63 2.72
CA PRO A 185 15.49 -12.96 2.01
C PRO A 185 14.51 -13.91 1.32
N GLU A 186 14.93 -15.16 1.07
CA GLU A 186 14.14 -16.17 0.34
C GLU A 186 13.27 -17.04 1.26
N THR A 187 13.37 -16.86 2.57
CA THR A 187 12.66 -17.66 3.58
C THR A 187 11.83 -16.77 4.50
N TRP A 188 10.80 -17.30 5.14
CA TRP A 188 9.95 -16.57 6.11
C TRP A 188 9.43 -17.53 7.20
N GLY A 189 8.90 -16.97 8.29
CA GLY A 189 8.35 -17.73 9.41
C GLY A 189 9.37 -18.70 10.01
N ASP A 190 8.93 -19.93 10.29
CA ASP A 190 9.77 -20.94 10.95
C ASP A 190 11.02 -21.31 10.12
N GLU A 191 10.93 -21.27 8.79
CA GLU A 191 12.07 -21.55 7.91
C GLU A 191 13.15 -20.47 8.05
N PHE A 192 12.73 -19.20 8.10
CA PHE A 192 13.63 -18.08 8.37
C PHE A 192 14.25 -18.18 9.77
N GLU A 193 13.44 -18.49 10.79
CA GLU A 193 13.92 -18.62 12.17
C GLU A 193 15.01 -19.69 12.28
N ASN A 194 14.77 -20.88 11.74
CA ASN A 194 15.74 -21.97 11.75
C ASN A 194 17.03 -21.62 10.99
N LEU A 195 16.92 -20.98 9.82
CA LEU A 195 18.09 -20.60 9.03
C LEU A 195 18.92 -19.50 9.70
N TYR A 196 18.24 -18.48 10.26
CA TYR A 196 18.88 -17.39 10.98
C TYR A 196 19.62 -17.91 12.22
N GLU A 197 18.98 -18.72 13.05
CA GLU A 197 19.60 -19.27 14.26
C GLU A 197 20.73 -20.25 13.96
N LYS A 198 20.65 -20.99 12.84
CA LYS A 198 21.78 -21.78 12.34
C LYS A 198 22.99 -20.89 12.05
N TYR A 199 22.81 -19.77 11.34
CA TYR A 199 23.92 -18.83 11.07
C TYR A 199 24.45 -18.18 12.36
N GLU A 200 23.60 -17.90 13.36
CA GLU A 200 24.06 -17.47 14.68
C GLU A 200 24.97 -18.53 15.33
N ALA A 201 24.57 -19.80 15.31
CA ALA A 201 25.32 -20.90 15.90
C ALA A 201 26.67 -21.19 15.19
N GLU A 202 26.72 -20.99 13.88
CA GLU A 202 27.92 -21.15 13.06
C GLU A 202 28.86 -19.92 13.13
N GLY A 203 28.46 -18.84 13.81
CA GLY A 203 29.23 -17.60 13.89
C GLY A 203 29.23 -16.79 12.59
N LEU A 204 28.28 -17.04 11.69
CA LEU A 204 28.14 -16.38 10.39
C LEU A 204 27.35 -15.08 10.53
N TYR A 205 27.91 -14.11 11.26
CA TYR A 205 27.38 -12.77 11.42
C TYR A 205 28.51 -11.73 11.51
N VAL A 206 28.21 -10.47 11.20
CA VAL A 206 29.17 -9.35 11.27
C VAL A 206 29.35 -8.89 12.72
N ARG A 207 28.23 -8.71 13.44
CA ARG A 207 28.22 -8.36 14.87
C ARG A 207 26.88 -8.68 15.52
N GLN A 208 26.84 -8.72 16.84
CA GLN A 208 25.59 -8.83 17.59
C GLN A 208 25.31 -7.55 18.39
N VAL A 209 24.03 -7.22 18.53
CA VAL A 209 23.52 -6.11 19.34
C VAL A 209 22.36 -6.58 20.19
N LYS A 210 21.98 -5.84 21.24
CA LYS A 210 20.69 -6.09 21.88
C LYS A 210 19.57 -5.71 20.91
N ALA A 211 18.56 -6.58 20.76
CA ALA A 211 17.43 -6.32 19.87
C ALA A 211 16.72 -4.99 20.23
N ARG A 212 16.59 -4.69 21.52
CA ARG A 212 16.02 -3.42 22.01
C ARG A 212 16.82 -2.18 21.61
N ASP A 213 18.13 -2.29 21.42
CA ASP A 213 18.93 -1.13 21.01
C ASP A 213 18.72 -0.81 19.53
N LEU A 214 18.57 -1.82 18.68
CA LEU A 214 18.11 -1.62 17.30
C LEU A 214 16.68 -1.06 17.29
N PHE A 215 15.78 -1.60 18.11
CA PHE A 215 14.40 -1.09 18.19
C PHE A 215 14.34 0.39 18.63
N LYS A 216 15.14 0.80 19.62
CA LYS A 216 15.27 2.21 20.00
C LYS A 216 15.76 3.07 18.83
N ALA A 217 16.71 2.60 18.03
CA ALA A 217 17.19 3.33 16.86
C ALA A 217 16.09 3.50 15.80
N ILE A 218 15.24 2.49 15.61
CA ILE A 218 14.06 2.54 14.74
C ILE A 218 13.09 3.63 15.24
N CYS A 219 12.72 3.60 16.53
CA CYS A 219 11.82 4.60 17.12
C CYS A 219 12.39 6.02 17.01
N THR A 220 13.69 6.20 17.28
CA THR A 220 14.34 7.51 17.13
C THR A 220 14.27 8.02 15.69
N SER A 221 14.48 7.16 14.70
CA SER A 221 14.33 7.56 13.29
C SER A 221 12.90 7.96 12.95
N GLN A 222 11.90 7.22 13.46
CA GLN A 222 10.48 7.53 13.27
C GLN A 222 10.07 8.85 13.92
N ILE A 223 10.55 9.13 15.13
CA ILE A 223 10.28 10.41 15.82
C ILE A 223 10.86 11.59 15.02
N GLU A 224 12.07 11.44 14.48
CA GLU A 224 12.74 12.52 13.75
C GLU A 224 12.20 12.72 12.33
N THR A 225 11.72 11.66 11.66
CA THR A 225 11.47 11.69 10.21
C THR A 225 10.10 11.16 9.78
N GLY A 226 9.33 10.55 10.68
CA GLY A 226 8.12 9.79 10.35
C GLY A 226 8.36 8.43 9.68
N THR A 227 9.63 8.02 9.52
CA THR A 227 10.05 6.78 8.83
C THR A 227 11.15 6.07 9.63
N PRO A 228 11.44 4.77 9.44
CA PRO A 228 10.95 3.90 8.38
C PRO A 228 9.50 3.45 8.54
N PHE A 229 8.87 3.09 7.43
CA PHE A 229 7.62 2.33 7.42
C PHE A 229 7.83 0.97 8.07
N MET A 230 6.77 0.42 8.66
CA MET A 230 6.80 -0.84 9.41
C MET A 230 5.94 -1.88 8.72
N LEU A 231 6.56 -2.92 8.18
CA LEU A 231 5.84 -4.04 7.57
C LEU A 231 6.35 -5.36 8.13
N TYR A 232 5.42 -6.28 8.41
CA TYR A 232 5.71 -7.55 9.05
C TYR A 232 5.79 -8.66 8.00
N LYS A 233 7.03 -9.02 7.61
CA LYS A 233 7.37 -10.00 6.56
C LYS A 233 6.57 -11.28 6.66
N ASP A 234 6.52 -11.86 7.86
CA ASP A 234 5.90 -13.17 8.06
C ASP A 234 4.38 -13.09 8.00
N ALA A 235 3.78 -12.00 8.48
CA ALA A 235 2.36 -11.76 8.32
C ALA A 235 1.98 -11.58 6.84
N CYS A 236 2.79 -10.82 6.09
CA CYS A 236 2.59 -10.59 4.65
C CYS A 236 2.69 -11.89 3.85
N ASN A 237 3.71 -12.72 4.10
CA ASN A 237 3.92 -13.98 3.39
C ASN A 237 2.87 -15.04 3.75
N ARG A 238 2.62 -15.24 5.05
CA ARG A 238 1.66 -16.24 5.55
C ARG A 238 0.24 -16.03 5.05
N LYS A 239 -0.13 -14.77 4.81
CA LYS A 239 -1.50 -14.34 4.50
C LYS A 239 -1.64 -13.73 3.10
N SER A 240 -0.76 -14.13 2.19
CA SER A 240 -0.86 -13.78 0.78
C SER A 240 -1.42 -14.94 -0.03
N ASN A 241 -2.33 -14.65 -0.96
CA ASN A 241 -2.75 -15.62 -1.97
C ASN A 241 -1.64 -15.90 -3.00
N GLN A 242 -0.58 -15.08 -3.04
CA GLN A 242 0.60 -15.28 -3.88
C GLN A 242 1.72 -16.08 -3.19
N GLN A 243 1.49 -16.62 -1.98
CA GLN A 243 2.53 -17.40 -1.27
C GLN A 243 2.99 -18.66 -2.04
N ASN A 244 2.24 -19.10 -3.05
CA ASN A 244 2.63 -20.19 -3.94
C ASN A 244 3.73 -19.82 -4.96
N LEU A 245 4.07 -18.53 -5.08
CA LEU A 245 5.10 -18.05 -6.02
C LEU A 245 6.50 -18.04 -5.40
N GLY A 246 6.58 -17.99 -4.07
CA GLY A 246 7.81 -17.84 -3.29
C GLY A 246 7.69 -16.74 -2.25
N THR A 247 8.81 -16.40 -1.62
CA THR A 247 8.85 -15.38 -0.58
C THR A 247 8.71 -13.97 -1.18
N ILE A 248 7.73 -13.23 -0.68
CA ILE A 248 7.51 -11.82 -0.96
C ILE A 248 8.51 -10.99 -0.14
N LYS A 249 9.23 -10.10 -0.82
CA LYS A 249 10.41 -9.40 -0.28
C LYS A 249 10.16 -7.94 0.09
N SER A 250 9.06 -7.35 -0.35
CA SER A 250 8.75 -5.95 -0.06
C SER A 250 7.26 -5.67 -0.24
N SER A 251 6.89 -4.44 0.09
CA SER A 251 5.67 -3.81 -0.41
C SER A 251 6.04 -2.72 -1.42
N ASN A 252 5.06 -1.94 -1.89
CA ASN A 252 5.23 -0.78 -2.75
C ASN A 252 5.59 0.51 -1.98
N LEU A 253 5.60 1.65 -2.67
CA LEU A 253 5.82 2.99 -2.09
C LEU A 253 4.92 3.32 -0.90
N CYS A 254 3.63 2.93 -0.95
CA CYS A 254 2.60 3.36 0.00
C CYS A 254 2.18 2.26 0.99
N THR A 255 2.90 1.13 1.03
CA THR A 255 2.77 0.04 2.01
C THR A 255 1.50 -0.83 1.93
N GLU A 256 0.64 -0.62 0.94
CA GLU A 256 -0.63 -1.35 0.77
C GLU A 256 -0.53 -2.59 -0.13
N ILE A 257 0.49 -2.66 -1.00
CA ILE A 257 0.62 -3.73 -2.01
C ILE A 257 1.67 -4.74 -1.60
N VAL A 258 1.23 -5.98 -1.40
CA VAL A 258 2.09 -7.12 -1.05
C VAL A 258 2.05 -8.12 -2.20
N GLU A 259 2.92 -7.92 -3.18
CA GLU A 259 3.02 -8.73 -4.39
C GLU A 259 4.42 -9.34 -4.53
N TYR A 260 4.47 -10.55 -5.11
CA TYR A 260 5.70 -11.25 -5.41
C TYR A 260 6.56 -10.50 -6.44
N THR A 261 7.88 -10.58 -6.28
CA THR A 261 8.85 -10.02 -7.22
C THR A 261 10.00 -10.98 -7.42
N ALA A 262 10.58 -10.97 -8.61
CA ALA A 262 11.72 -11.78 -9.01
C ALA A 262 12.58 -10.99 -10.02
N PRO A 263 13.80 -11.45 -10.37
CA PRO A 263 14.62 -10.77 -11.38
C PRO A 263 13.90 -10.56 -12.72
N ASP A 264 12.99 -11.46 -13.12
CA ASP A 264 12.19 -11.39 -14.35
C ASP A 264 10.75 -10.88 -14.12
N GLU A 265 10.40 -10.50 -12.89
CA GLU A 265 9.05 -10.07 -12.50
C GLU A 265 9.10 -8.80 -11.65
N ILE A 266 8.63 -7.70 -12.25
CA ILE A 266 8.33 -6.45 -11.54
C ILE A 266 6.83 -6.44 -11.28
N ALA A 267 6.42 -6.52 -10.02
CA ALA A 267 5.00 -6.49 -9.67
C ALA A 267 4.39 -5.12 -9.99
N VAL A 268 3.10 -5.10 -10.35
CA VAL A 268 2.41 -3.91 -10.88
C VAL A 268 1.03 -3.80 -10.27
N CYS A 269 0.74 -2.64 -9.70
CA CYS A 269 -0.54 -2.40 -9.07
C CYS A 269 -1.50 -1.54 -9.91
N ASN A 270 -2.71 -2.05 -10.10
CA ASN A 270 -3.82 -1.39 -10.80
C ASN A 270 -4.88 -0.99 -9.78
N LEU A 271 -5.08 0.32 -9.59
CA LEU A 271 -5.75 0.88 -8.42
C LEU A 271 -7.03 1.65 -8.76
N ALA A 272 -8.05 1.46 -7.93
CA ALA A 272 -9.26 2.30 -7.90
C ALA A 272 -9.81 2.36 -6.46
N SER A 273 -10.50 3.45 -6.11
CA SER A 273 -11.11 3.61 -4.80
C SER A 273 -12.61 3.87 -4.88
N ILE A 274 -13.36 3.18 -4.02
CA ILE A 274 -14.82 3.31 -3.89
C ILE A 274 -15.13 4.40 -2.86
N ALA A 275 -16.08 5.29 -3.17
CA ALA A 275 -16.51 6.37 -2.29
C ALA A 275 -17.58 5.89 -1.31
N LEU A 276 -17.18 5.52 -0.09
CA LEU A 276 -18.03 4.82 0.87
C LEU A 276 -19.23 5.64 1.35
N ASN A 277 -19.11 6.96 1.34
CA ASN A 277 -20.19 7.89 1.70
C ASN A 277 -21.37 7.86 0.72
N MET A 278 -21.17 7.40 -0.52
CA MET A 278 -22.22 7.36 -1.55
C MET A 278 -23.25 6.26 -1.32
N PHE A 279 -22.97 5.31 -0.44
CA PHE A 279 -23.86 4.17 -0.15
C PHE A 279 -24.69 4.41 1.13
N VAL A 280 -24.64 5.62 1.70
CA VAL A 280 -25.43 6.01 2.86
C VAL A 280 -26.77 6.59 2.41
N ASP A 281 -27.87 5.94 2.79
CA ASP A 281 -29.20 6.54 2.72
C ASP A 281 -29.41 7.41 3.96
N LYS A 282 -29.34 8.73 3.79
CA LYS A 282 -29.42 9.71 4.89
C LYS A 282 -30.80 9.76 5.55
N GLU A 283 -31.86 9.44 4.81
CA GLU A 283 -33.23 9.47 5.31
C GLU A 283 -33.52 8.24 6.17
N LYS A 284 -33.14 7.06 5.67
CA LYS A 284 -33.33 5.79 6.38
C LYS A 284 -32.22 5.49 7.40
N LYS A 285 -31.13 6.26 7.38
CA LYS A 285 -29.92 6.04 8.18
C LYS A 285 -29.40 4.61 8.05
N CYS A 286 -29.41 4.09 6.83
CA CYS A 286 -28.93 2.74 6.51
C CYS A 286 -27.85 2.78 5.44
N TYR A 287 -27.13 1.66 5.32
CA TYR A 287 -26.04 1.50 4.37
C TYR A 287 -26.43 0.47 3.30
N ASP A 288 -26.30 0.83 2.02
CA ASP A 288 -26.68 -0.02 0.89
C ASP A 288 -25.53 -0.95 0.47
N PHE A 289 -25.47 -2.11 1.14
CA PHE A 289 -24.46 -3.14 0.85
C PHE A 289 -24.65 -3.80 -0.53
N GLU A 290 -25.87 -3.88 -1.06
CA GLU A 290 -26.10 -4.49 -2.37
C GLU A 290 -25.57 -3.59 -3.49
N LYS A 291 -25.82 -2.29 -3.41
CA LYS A 291 -25.23 -1.32 -4.33
C LYS A 291 -23.71 -1.28 -4.22
N LEU A 292 -23.14 -1.37 -3.01
CA LEU A 292 -21.69 -1.47 -2.81
C LEU A 292 -21.11 -2.71 -3.50
N LYS A 293 -21.75 -3.88 -3.35
CA LYS A 293 -21.34 -5.11 -4.05
C LYS A 293 -21.37 -4.91 -5.57
N GLN A 294 -22.46 -4.36 -6.10
CA GLN A 294 -22.62 -4.10 -7.54
C GLN A 294 -21.51 -3.19 -8.09
N VAL A 295 -21.27 -2.05 -7.44
CA VAL A 295 -20.20 -1.12 -7.85
C VAL A 295 -18.83 -1.80 -7.78
N THR A 296 -18.57 -2.58 -6.73
CA THR A 296 -17.31 -3.31 -6.59
C THR A 296 -17.07 -4.30 -7.74
N LYS A 297 -18.11 -4.98 -8.21
CA LYS A 297 -18.01 -5.89 -9.37
C LYS A 297 -17.60 -5.12 -10.64
N ILE A 298 -18.14 -3.93 -10.85
CA ILE A 298 -17.77 -3.07 -11.99
C ILE A 298 -16.32 -2.62 -11.86
N VAL A 299 -15.90 -2.13 -10.69
CA VAL A 299 -14.51 -1.73 -10.44
C VAL A 299 -13.55 -2.89 -10.71
N THR A 300 -13.88 -4.10 -10.24
CA THR A 300 -13.10 -5.33 -10.47
C THR A 300 -12.92 -5.59 -11.97
N LYS A 301 -14.01 -5.54 -12.74
CA LYS A 301 -13.99 -5.75 -14.20
C LYS A 301 -13.18 -4.68 -14.92
N ASN A 302 -13.28 -3.43 -14.48
CA ASN A 302 -12.53 -2.30 -15.03
C ASN A 302 -11.03 -2.47 -14.79
N LEU A 303 -10.62 -2.77 -13.57
CA LEU A 303 -9.21 -3.00 -13.23
C LEU A 303 -8.64 -4.21 -13.98
N ASN A 304 -9.43 -5.28 -14.16
CA ASN A 304 -8.98 -6.41 -14.97
C ASN A 304 -8.79 -6.04 -16.46
N LYS A 305 -9.64 -5.16 -17.04
CA LYS A 305 -9.44 -4.64 -18.40
C LYS A 305 -8.19 -3.75 -18.48
N ILE A 306 -7.92 -2.94 -17.45
CA ILE A 306 -6.71 -2.10 -17.35
C ILE A 306 -5.44 -2.91 -17.53
N ILE A 307 -5.35 -4.12 -16.94
CA ILE A 307 -4.18 -5.01 -17.10
C ILE A 307 -3.85 -5.26 -18.57
N ASP A 308 -4.86 -5.46 -19.42
CA ASP A 308 -4.65 -5.81 -20.82
C ASP A 308 -4.37 -4.58 -21.71
N VAL A 309 -4.96 -3.42 -21.39
CA VAL A 309 -4.78 -2.18 -22.18
C VAL A 309 -3.57 -1.35 -21.76
N ASN A 310 -3.00 -1.62 -20.58
CA ASN A 310 -1.91 -0.84 -20.02
C ASN A 310 -0.63 -0.90 -20.88
N TYR A 311 0.02 0.24 -21.06
CA TYR A 311 1.38 0.31 -21.56
C TYR A 311 2.37 0.09 -20.42
N TYR A 312 3.10 -1.02 -20.47
CA TYR A 312 4.14 -1.34 -19.49
C TYR A 312 5.48 -0.72 -19.91
N PRO A 313 6.16 0.04 -19.03
CA PRO A 313 7.45 0.65 -19.35
C PRO A 313 8.58 -0.39 -19.48
N LEU A 314 8.41 -1.58 -18.91
CA LEU A 314 9.40 -2.65 -18.84
C LEU A 314 8.74 -4.02 -19.11
N PRO A 315 9.42 -4.96 -19.79
CA PRO A 315 8.89 -6.28 -20.09
C PRO A 315 8.62 -7.13 -18.84
N GLU A 316 9.43 -7.03 -17.80
CA GLU A 316 9.28 -7.73 -16.51
C GLU A 316 7.99 -7.32 -15.80
N ALA A 317 7.59 -6.05 -15.95
CA ALA A 317 6.33 -5.53 -15.43
C ALA A 317 5.12 -6.12 -16.16
N LYS A 318 5.21 -6.25 -17.49
CA LYS A 318 4.19 -6.92 -18.29
C LYS A 318 4.12 -8.41 -17.96
N ASN A 319 5.27 -9.07 -17.80
CA ASN A 319 5.36 -10.49 -17.45
C ASN A 319 4.60 -10.78 -16.14
N SER A 320 4.93 -10.07 -15.06
CA SER A 320 4.27 -10.24 -13.76
C SER A 320 2.77 -9.99 -13.84
N ASN A 321 2.34 -8.84 -14.38
CA ASN A 321 0.92 -8.49 -14.36
C ASN A 321 0.06 -9.42 -15.23
N MET A 322 0.59 -9.93 -16.34
CA MET A 322 -0.13 -10.91 -17.18
C MET A 322 -0.21 -12.31 -16.54
N ARG A 323 0.80 -12.70 -15.74
CA ARG A 323 0.85 -14.01 -15.07
C ARG A 323 -0.04 -14.10 -13.83
N HIS A 324 -0.11 -13.03 -13.04
CA HIS A 324 -0.76 -13.03 -11.72
C HIS A 324 -2.02 -12.16 -11.68
N ARG A 325 -2.14 -11.20 -12.59
CA ARG A 325 -3.28 -10.30 -12.75
C ARG A 325 -3.79 -9.64 -11.45
N PRO A 326 -2.93 -9.17 -10.53
CA PRO A 326 -3.38 -8.52 -9.32
C PRO A 326 -4.08 -7.18 -9.61
N ILE A 327 -5.05 -6.86 -8.76
CA ILE A 327 -5.71 -5.55 -8.72
C ILE A 327 -5.78 -5.08 -7.26
N GLY A 328 -5.86 -3.77 -7.05
CA GLY A 328 -6.02 -3.17 -5.73
C GLY A 328 -7.24 -2.27 -5.66
N ILE A 329 -8.33 -2.81 -5.11
CA ILE A 329 -9.52 -2.05 -4.77
C ILE A 329 -9.33 -1.48 -3.37
N GLY A 330 -9.40 -0.15 -3.28
CA GLY A 330 -9.40 0.57 -2.03
C GLY A 330 -10.70 1.33 -1.81
N VAL A 331 -10.70 2.17 -0.79
CA VAL A 331 -11.84 2.98 -0.38
C VAL A 331 -11.41 4.40 -0.09
N GLN A 332 -12.37 5.30 0.00
CA GLN A 332 -12.23 6.66 0.50
C GLN A 332 -13.53 7.06 1.20
N GLY A 333 -13.46 8.08 2.07
CA GLY A 333 -14.62 8.60 2.78
C GLY A 333 -15.22 7.64 3.80
N LEU A 334 -14.41 6.82 4.45
CA LEU A 334 -14.88 5.98 5.57
C LEU A 334 -15.40 6.85 6.72
N ALA A 335 -14.62 7.87 7.11
CA ALA A 335 -15.03 8.81 8.15
C ALA A 335 -16.30 9.59 7.75
N ASP A 336 -16.43 10.00 6.49
CA ASP A 336 -17.65 10.63 5.98
C ASP A 336 -18.85 9.70 6.13
N ALA A 337 -18.73 8.42 5.78
CA ALA A 337 -19.81 7.46 5.92
C ALA A 337 -20.27 7.31 7.38
N PHE A 338 -19.32 7.25 8.32
CA PHE A 338 -19.62 7.21 9.75
C PHE A 338 -20.31 8.48 10.25
N ILE A 339 -19.81 9.66 9.88
CA ILE A 339 -20.42 10.94 10.26
C ILE A 339 -21.85 11.06 9.69
N LEU A 340 -22.06 10.69 8.43
CA LEU A 340 -23.39 10.71 7.79
C LEU A 340 -24.39 9.79 8.50
N LEU A 341 -23.92 8.67 9.05
CA LEU A 341 -24.72 7.73 9.84
C LEU A 341 -24.79 8.08 11.33
N ARG A 342 -24.14 9.17 11.75
CA ARG A 342 -24.05 9.60 13.15
C ARG A 342 -23.38 8.55 14.06
N MET A 343 -22.35 7.89 13.55
CA MET A 343 -21.56 6.90 14.27
C MET A 343 -20.20 7.51 14.63
N PRO A 344 -19.86 7.68 15.93
CA PRO A 344 -18.50 7.98 16.36
C PRO A 344 -17.53 6.95 15.77
N PHE A 345 -16.35 7.39 15.33
CA PHE A 345 -15.39 6.49 14.66
C PHE A 345 -15.02 5.26 15.52
N GLU A 346 -14.98 5.43 16.84
CA GLU A 346 -14.62 4.40 17.83
C GLU A 346 -15.82 3.58 18.34
N SER A 347 -17.04 3.85 17.86
CA SER A 347 -18.26 3.16 18.32
C SER A 347 -18.32 1.70 17.84
N ASP A 348 -19.02 0.85 18.60
CA ASP A 348 -19.26 -0.55 18.21
C ASP A 348 -20.06 -0.64 16.90
N GLU A 349 -20.96 0.31 16.65
CA GLU A 349 -21.71 0.42 15.40
C GLU A 349 -20.78 0.74 14.21
N ALA A 350 -19.87 1.70 14.34
CA ALA A 350 -18.86 2.00 13.31
C ALA A 350 -17.93 0.81 13.07
N ARG A 351 -17.51 0.11 14.14
CA ARG A 351 -16.71 -1.11 14.03
C ARG A 351 -17.44 -2.22 13.26
N MET A 352 -18.72 -2.44 13.54
CA MET A 352 -19.52 -3.44 12.83
C MET A 352 -19.77 -3.05 11.37
N LEU A 353 -20.02 -1.76 11.10
CA LEU A 353 -20.16 -1.25 9.74
C LEU A 353 -18.86 -1.40 8.95
N ASN A 354 -17.71 -1.10 9.56
CA ASN A 354 -16.40 -1.33 8.97
C ASN A 354 -16.24 -2.79 8.49
N ILE A 355 -16.54 -3.76 9.37
CA ILE A 355 -16.48 -5.19 9.02
C ILE A 355 -17.37 -5.48 7.80
N LYS A 356 -18.64 -5.06 7.85
CA LYS A 356 -19.61 -5.34 6.77
C LYS A 356 -19.25 -4.67 5.44
N ILE A 357 -18.69 -3.46 5.45
CA ILE A 357 -18.21 -2.78 4.25
C ILE A 357 -17.11 -3.61 3.58
N PHE A 358 -16.06 -3.97 4.33
CA PHE A 358 -14.93 -4.70 3.75
C PHE A 358 -15.26 -6.13 3.37
N GLU A 359 -16.15 -6.80 4.11
CA GLU A 359 -16.72 -8.09 3.69
C GLU A 359 -17.46 -7.98 2.36
N THR A 360 -18.27 -6.94 2.18
CA THR A 360 -19.04 -6.69 0.96
C THR A 360 -18.14 -6.44 -0.26
N ILE A 361 -17.13 -5.59 -0.11
CA ILE A 361 -16.20 -5.30 -1.21
C ILE A 361 -15.42 -6.58 -1.56
N TYR A 362 -14.90 -7.31 -0.57
CA TYR A 362 -14.17 -8.54 -0.85
C TYR A 362 -15.04 -9.62 -1.50
N TYR A 363 -16.28 -9.79 -1.04
CA TYR A 363 -17.25 -10.70 -1.64
C TYR A 363 -17.56 -10.34 -3.09
N GLY A 364 -17.92 -9.08 -3.36
CA GLY A 364 -18.23 -8.60 -4.70
C GLY A 364 -17.04 -8.71 -5.66
N ALA A 365 -15.83 -8.42 -5.18
CA ALA A 365 -14.62 -8.54 -5.98
C ALA A 365 -14.30 -10.00 -6.34
N LEU A 366 -14.40 -10.92 -5.39
CA LEU A 366 -14.22 -12.36 -5.64
C LEU A 366 -15.27 -12.90 -6.60
N GLU A 367 -16.54 -12.50 -6.43
CA GLU A 367 -17.64 -12.91 -7.31
C GLU A 367 -17.37 -12.46 -8.75
N ALA A 368 -17.05 -11.19 -8.97
CA ALA A 368 -16.69 -10.68 -10.30
C ALA A 368 -15.42 -11.34 -10.87
N SER A 369 -14.40 -11.59 -10.05
CA SER A 369 -13.19 -12.27 -10.50
C SER A 369 -13.47 -13.73 -10.89
N SER A 370 -14.40 -14.40 -10.21
CA SER A 370 -14.84 -15.76 -10.57
C SER A 370 -15.73 -15.78 -11.83
N GLU A 371 -16.60 -14.78 -12.03
CA GLU A 371 -17.31 -14.56 -13.31
C GLU A 371 -16.34 -14.39 -14.49
N LEU A 372 -15.28 -13.60 -14.29
CA LEU A 372 -14.24 -13.44 -15.32
C LEU A 372 -13.48 -14.74 -15.57
N ALA A 373 -13.22 -15.54 -14.53
CA ALA A 373 -12.56 -16.84 -14.68
C ALA A 373 -13.44 -17.87 -15.40
N GLU A 374 -14.75 -17.85 -15.17
CA GLU A 374 -15.70 -18.69 -15.91
C GLU A 374 -15.68 -18.39 -17.41
N ARG A 375 -15.48 -17.13 -17.80
CA ARG A 375 -15.40 -16.69 -19.20
C ARG A 375 -14.02 -16.89 -19.82
N ASP A 376 -12.97 -16.45 -19.13
CA ASP A 376 -11.62 -16.27 -19.70
C ASP A 376 -10.59 -17.28 -19.14
N GLY A 377 -11.02 -18.16 -18.24
CA GLY A 377 -10.16 -19.01 -17.43
C GLY A 377 -9.52 -18.27 -16.24
N PRO A 378 -9.02 -19.00 -15.22
CA PRO A 378 -8.29 -18.41 -14.10
C PRO A 378 -6.97 -17.77 -14.55
N TYR A 379 -6.34 -16.95 -13.70
CA TYR A 379 -4.99 -16.45 -13.96
C TYR A 379 -3.95 -17.59 -14.02
N SER A 380 -2.86 -17.39 -14.75
CA SER A 380 -1.91 -18.45 -15.12
C SER A 380 -1.31 -19.21 -13.94
N THR A 381 -1.14 -18.53 -12.79
CA THR A 381 -0.54 -19.09 -11.57
C THR A 381 -1.55 -19.40 -10.46
N TYR A 382 -2.83 -19.58 -10.83
CA TYR A 382 -3.89 -19.89 -9.87
C TYR A 382 -3.71 -21.24 -9.18
N LYS A 383 -3.31 -22.26 -9.93
CA LYS A 383 -3.15 -23.62 -9.40
C LYS A 383 -2.06 -23.65 -8.32
N GLY A 384 -2.41 -24.13 -7.13
CA GLY A 384 -1.50 -24.21 -5.98
C GLY A 384 -1.62 -23.04 -5.01
N SER A 385 -2.25 -21.94 -5.43
CA SER A 385 -2.60 -20.82 -4.54
C SER A 385 -3.55 -21.25 -3.42
N PRO A 386 -3.56 -20.54 -2.27
CA PRO A 386 -4.53 -20.79 -1.21
C PRO A 386 -6.00 -20.75 -1.69
N VAL A 387 -6.37 -19.80 -2.55
CA VAL A 387 -7.75 -19.73 -3.05
C VAL A 387 -8.11 -20.96 -3.88
N SER A 388 -7.16 -21.55 -4.62
CA SER A 388 -7.37 -22.84 -5.33
C SER A 388 -7.62 -24.02 -4.39
N LYS A 389 -7.31 -23.87 -3.09
CA LYS A 389 -7.56 -24.85 -2.03
C LYS A 389 -8.78 -24.48 -1.17
N GLY A 390 -9.57 -23.48 -1.57
CA GLY A 390 -10.74 -23.01 -0.82
C GLY A 390 -10.42 -22.13 0.39
N ILE A 391 -9.19 -21.63 0.50
CA ILE A 391 -8.71 -20.76 1.58
C ILE A 391 -8.78 -19.31 1.10
N LEU A 392 -9.70 -18.54 1.66
CA LEU A 392 -9.84 -17.09 1.43
C LEU A 392 -9.12 -16.30 2.52
N GLN A 393 -9.09 -14.98 2.37
CA GLN A 393 -8.29 -14.12 3.25
C GLN A 393 -8.65 -14.28 4.72
N TYR A 394 -9.94 -14.25 5.08
CA TYR A 394 -10.37 -14.40 6.48
C TYR A 394 -10.00 -15.75 7.09
N ASP A 395 -9.90 -16.83 6.29
CA ASP A 395 -9.44 -18.14 6.77
C ASP A 395 -7.98 -18.06 7.23
N MET A 396 -7.13 -17.31 6.51
CA MET A 396 -5.73 -17.09 6.87
C MET A 396 -5.55 -16.25 8.15
N TRP A 397 -6.60 -15.57 8.60
CA TRP A 397 -6.65 -14.84 9.87
C TRP A 397 -7.41 -15.59 10.96
N ASN A 398 -7.91 -16.81 10.69
CA ASN A 398 -8.79 -17.57 11.57
C ASN A 398 -10.04 -16.78 12.00
N VAL A 399 -10.61 -15.99 11.08
CA VAL A 399 -11.82 -15.18 11.30
C VAL A 399 -13.01 -15.84 10.63
N THR A 400 -14.13 -15.92 11.35
CA THR A 400 -15.43 -16.27 10.75
C THR A 400 -16.14 -14.97 10.35
N PRO A 401 -16.50 -14.79 9.06
CA PRO A 401 -17.19 -13.59 8.61
C PRO A 401 -18.62 -13.51 9.14
N THR A 402 -19.25 -12.33 9.00
CA THR A 402 -20.67 -12.18 9.32
C THR A 402 -21.56 -12.98 8.35
N ASN A 403 -22.85 -13.09 8.69
CA ASN A 403 -23.86 -13.75 7.86
C ASN A 403 -24.44 -12.85 6.75
N LEU A 404 -23.82 -11.70 6.46
CA LEU A 404 -24.30 -10.76 5.44
C LEU A 404 -24.26 -11.35 4.01
N TRP A 405 -23.27 -12.19 3.72
CA TRP A 405 -23.07 -12.81 2.41
C TRP A 405 -22.86 -14.32 2.50
N ASP A 406 -23.28 -15.07 1.48
CA ASP A 406 -23.14 -16.52 1.41
C ASP A 406 -21.75 -16.93 0.90
N TRP A 407 -20.78 -16.96 1.82
CA TRP A 407 -19.41 -17.37 1.53
C TRP A 407 -19.30 -18.84 1.10
N ALA A 408 -20.22 -19.71 1.50
CA ALA A 408 -20.19 -21.12 1.12
C ALA A 408 -20.53 -21.28 -0.37
N ALA A 409 -21.58 -20.59 -0.84
CA ALA A 409 -21.93 -20.54 -2.26
C ALA A 409 -20.79 -19.94 -3.10
N LEU A 410 -20.17 -18.84 -2.63
CA LEU A 410 -19.04 -18.23 -3.32
C LEU A 410 -17.82 -19.17 -3.40
N LYS A 411 -17.46 -19.86 -2.30
CA LYS A 411 -16.37 -20.86 -2.31
C LYS A 411 -16.66 -22.01 -3.27
N GLN A 412 -17.91 -22.47 -3.38
CA GLN A 412 -18.28 -23.51 -4.37
C GLN A 412 -18.11 -23.01 -5.81
N ARG A 413 -18.53 -21.77 -6.10
CA ARG A 413 -18.32 -21.15 -7.42
C ARG A 413 -16.85 -21.02 -7.76
N ILE A 414 -16.03 -20.54 -6.81
CA ILE A 414 -14.57 -20.44 -6.96
C ILE A 414 -13.94 -21.81 -7.15
N ALA A 415 -14.37 -22.84 -6.41
CA ALA A 415 -13.86 -24.20 -6.58
C ALA A 415 -14.14 -24.75 -7.99
N LYS A 416 -15.26 -24.37 -8.60
CA LYS A 416 -15.65 -24.80 -9.95
C LYS A 416 -14.93 -24.03 -11.07
N HIS A 417 -14.79 -22.71 -10.93
CA HIS A 417 -14.36 -21.83 -12.03
C HIS A 417 -13.01 -21.15 -11.81
N GLY A 418 -12.51 -21.13 -10.57
CA GLY A 418 -11.37 -20.31 -10.17
C GLY A 418 -11.69 -18.82 -10.07
N ILE A 419 -10.64 -18.01 -10.05
CA ILE A 419 -10.70 -16.54 -10.10
C ILE A 419 -9.68 -15.99 -11.10
N ARG A 420 -9.97 -14.82 -11.68
CA ARG A 420 -9.16 -14.18 -12.73
C ARG A 420 -8.01 -13.34 -12.20
N ASN A 421 -8.02 -12.98 -10.93
CA ASN A 421 -7.06 -12.06 -10.31
C ASN A 421 -6.48 -12.68 -9.04
N SER A 422 -5.16 -12.66 -8.87
CA SER A 422 -4.51 -13.25 -7.68
C SER A 422 -4.78 -12.48 -6.39
N LEU A 423 -4.90 -11.16 -6.47
CA LEU A 423 -5.18 -10.24 -5.36
C LEU A 423 -6.23 -9.23 -5.83
N LEU A 424 -7.02 -8.71 -4.88
CA LEU A 424 -8.20 -7.90 -5.16
C LEU A 424 -8.28 -6.60 -4.36
N MET A 425 -7.83 -6.61 -3.10
CA MET A 425 -8.09 -5.56 -2.12
C MET A 425 -6.78 -4.96 -1.65
N ALA A 426 -6.66 -3.63 -1.73
CA ALA A 426 -5.53 -2.89 -1.20
C ALA A 426 -5.93 -1.42 -0.94
N PRO A 427 -6.52 -1.11 0.22
CA PRO A 427 -6.83 0.27 0.60
C PRO A 427 -5.58 1.15 0.57
N MET A 428 -5.52 2.05 -0.40
CA MET A 428 -4.39 2.95 -0.66
C MET A 428 -4.59 4.32 -0.01
N PRO A 429 -3.52 5.13 0.11
CA PRO A 429 -3.68 6.57 0.30
C PRO A 429 -4.40 7.19 -0.91
N THR A 430 -5.47 7.95 -0.64
CA THR A 430 -6.29 8.57 -1.68
C THR A 430 -6.13 10.08 -1.75
N ALA A 431 -4.93 10.58 -1.44
CA ALA A 431 -4.65 12.01 -1.24
C ALA A 431 -5.22 12.93 -2.33
N SER A 432 -4.98 12.63 -3.61
CA SER A 432 -5.51 13.47 -4.69
C SER A 432 -6.97 13.13 -5.04
N THR A 433 -7.33 11.85 -5.05
CA THR A 433 -8.65 11.40 -5.53
C THR A 433 -9.75 11.68 -4.53
N ALA A 434 -9.51 11.55 -3.22
CA ALA A 434 -10.46 11.93 -2.18
C ALA A 434 -10.72 13.44 -2.18
N GLN A 435 -9.68 14.25 -2.41
CA GLN A 435 -9.85 15.69 -2.58
C GLN A 435 -10.71 16.06 -3.79
N ILE A 436 -10.55 15.38 -4.93
CA ILE A 436 -11.40 15.57 -6.13
C ILE A 436 -12.86 15.23 -5.81
N MET A 437 -13.08 14.16 -5.05
CA MET A 437 -14.41 13.65 -4.73
C MET A 437 -15.08 14.40 -3.56
N GLY A 438 -14.30 15.15 -2.77
CA GLY A 438 -14.76 15.88 -1.59
C GLY A 438 -14.89 15.02 -0.33
N ASN A 439 -14.12 13.93 -0.25
CA ASN A 439 -14.15 12.95 0.83
C ASN A 439 -12.89 13.04 1.71
N ASN A 440 -12.96 12.49 2.93
CA ASN A 440 -11.78 12.19 3.74
C ASN A 440 -10.95 11.05 3.12
N GLU A 441 -9.66 11.04 3.42
CA GLU A 441 -8.72 10.11 2.81
C GLU A 441 -8.89 8.68 3.33
N SER A 442 -8.86 7.72 2.41
CA SER A 442 -8.76 6.29 2.68
C SER A 442 -9.72 5.79 3.78
N THR A 443 -9.18 5.04 4.74
CA THR A 443 -9.84 4.55 5.95
C THR A 443 -9.56 5.42 7.18
N GLU A 444 -9.02 6.64 6.99
CA GLU A 444 -8.54 7.46 8.09
C GLU A 444 -9.69 8.20 8.78
N PRO A 445 -9.59 8.47 10.09
CA PRO A 445 -10.44 9.46 10.74
C PRO A 445 -10.15 10.86 10.19
N TYR A 446 -11.03 11.82 10.47
CA TYR A 446 -10.73 13.23 10.21
C TYR A 446 -9.52 13.67 11.05
N THR A 447 -8.47 14.15 10.39
CA THR A 447 -7.25 14.62 11.06
C THR A 447 -7.46 15.97 11.75
N SER A 448 -8.35 16.80 11.22
CA SER A 448 -8.73 18.10 11.78
C SER A 448 -10.10 18.53 11.25
N ASN A 449 -10.89 19.24 12.07
CA ASN A 449 -12.12 19.90 11.60
C ASN A 449 -11.87 21.25 10.93
N LEU A 450 -10.64 21.76 10.95
CA LEU A 450 -10.23 22.98 10.29
C LEU A 450 -8.81 22.82 9.73
N TYR A 451 -8.66 22.90 8.42
CA TYR A 451 -7.36 22.77 7.78
C TYR A 451 -7.13 23.88 6.74
N THR A 452 -5.87 24.25 6.56
CA THR A 452 -5.47 25.26 5.57
C THR A 452 -5.14 24.57 4.25
N ARG A 453 -5.89 24.91 3.21
CA ARG A 453 -5.66 24.47 1.85
C ARG A 453 -4.79 25.49 1.11
N ARG A 454 -3.61 25.07 0.68
CA ARG A 454 -2.74 25.86 -0.19
C ARG A 454 -3.06 25.57 -1.65
N VAL A 455 -3.38 26.60 -2.43
CA VAL A 455 -3.53 26.54 -3.88
C VAL A 455 -2.71 27.66 -4.52
N LEU A 456 -2.52 27.63 -5.85
CA LEU A 456 -1.76 28.66 -6.56
C LEU A 456 -2.29 30.09 -6.34
N SER A 457 -3.59 30.24 -6.03
CA SER A 457 -4.24 31.52 -5.76
C SER A 457 -4.17 31.99 -4.30
N GLY A 458 -3.59 31.20 -3.39
CA GLY A 458 -3.43 31.57 -1.98
C GLY A 458 -3.74 30.44 -1.00
N GLU A 459 -3.87 30.80 0.29
CA GLU A 459 -4.21 29.87 1.36
C GLU A 459 -5.68 30.07 1.78
N PHE A 460 -6.45 28.98 1.79
CA PHE A 460 -7.87 28.99 2.15
C PHE A 460 -8.09 28.11 3.38
N GLN A 461 -8.74 28.64 4.41
CA GLN A 461 -9.20 27.82 5.52
C GLN A 461 -10.45 27.04 5.09
N VAL A 462 -10.39 25.72 5.23
CA VAL A 462 -11.50 24.81 4.94
C VAL A 462 -11.95 24.17 6.25
N VAL A 463 -13.23 24.34 6.56
CA VAL A 463 -13.89 23.69 7.71
C VAL A 463 -14.41 22.33 7.23
N ASN A 464 -14.40 21.31 8.10
CA ASN A 464 -15.11 20.07 7.87
C ASN A 464 -16.58 20.38 7.53
N HIS A 465 -16.98 20.04 6.31
CA HIS A 465 -18.28 20.44 5.77
C HIS A 465 -19.45 19.77 6.50
N HIS A 466 -19.24 18.57 7.07
CA HIS A 466 -20.26 17.91 7.89
C HIS A 466 -20.48 18.66 9.20
N LEU A 467 -19.38 18.99 9.91
CA LEU A 467 -19.45 19.76 11.14
C LEU A 467 -20.04 21.15 10.91
N LEU A 468 -19.61 21.84 9.84
CA LEU A 468 -20.14 23.15 9.48
C LEU A 468 -21.66 23.10 9.28
N LYS A 469 -22.14 22.08 8.58
CA LYS A 469 -23.57 21.86 8.37
C LYS A 469 -24.29 21.66 9.71
N ASP A 470 -23.77 20.79 10.57
CA ASP A 470 -24.37 20.51 11.89
C ASP A 470 -24.43 21.74 12.80
N LEU A 471 -23.33 22.51 12.87
CA LEU A 471 -23.28 23.73 13.66
C LEU A 471 -24.25 24.78 13.11
N THR A 472 -24.37 24.89 11.78
CA THR A 472 -25.32 25.82 11.14
C THR A 472 -26.76 25.45 11.42
N GLU A 473 -27.13 24.16 11.26
CA GLU A 473 -28.48 23.65 11.52
C GLU A 473 -28.91 23.83 12.99
N ARG A 474 -27.94 23.81 13.92
CA ARG A 474 -28.17 24.06 15.35
C ARG A 474 -28.07 25.54 15.75
N GLY A 475 -27.82 26.46 14.81
CA GLY A 475 -27.65 27.89 15.11
C GLY A 475 -26.42 28.21 15.95
N LEU A 476 -25.40 27.35 15.92
CA LEU A 476 -24.15 27.46 16.68
C LEU A 476 -22.98 28.02 15.85
N TRP A 477 -23.16 28.19 14.53
CA TRP A 477 -22.11 28.67 13.65
C TRP A 477 -22.06 30.20 13.57
N ASP A 478 -20.96 30.78 14.04
CA ASP A 478 -20.61 32.19 13.90
C ASP A 478 -19.08 32.38 13.80
N ASP A 479 -18.63 33.62 13.66
CA ASP A 479 -17.19 33.95 13.60
C ASP A 479 -16.46 33.60 14.91
N VAL A 480 -17.17 33.61 16.06
CA VAL A 480 -16.60 33.25 17.36
C VAL A 480 -16.30 31.75 17.40
N MET A 481 -17.25 30.91 16.98
CA MET A 481 -17.12 29.46 16.87
C MET A 481 -15.96 29.09 15.95
N LYS A 482 -15.87 29.72 14.76
CA LYS A 482 -14.75 29.51 13.84
C LYS A 482 -13.39 29.81 14.51
N ASN A 483 -13.29 30.94 15.21
CA ASN A 483 -12.07 31.33 15.92
C ASN A 483 -11.75 30.39 17.09
N GLN A 484 -12.76 29.87 17.79
CA GLN A 484 -12.58 28.87 18.85
C GLN A 484 -12.05 27.55 18.30
N ILE A 485 -12.58 27.05 17.18
CA ILE A 485 -12.08 25.84 16.52
C ILE A 485 -10.62 26.05 16.09
N MET A 486 -10.30 27.22 15.52
CA MET A 486 -8.93 27.56 15.14
C MET A 486 -7.98 27.62 16.34
N ALA A 487 -8.40 28.25 17.44
CA ALA A 487 -7.62 28.33 18.68
C ALA A 487 -7.40 26.96 19.33
N ASN A 488 -8.27 25.99 19.06
CA ASN A 488 -8.13 24.59 19.50
C ASN A 488 -7.52 23.69 18.42
N TYR A 489 -6.81 24.26 17.43
CA TYR A 489 -6.12 23.51 16.37
C TYR A 489 -7.03 22.54 15.60
N GLY A 490 -8.30 22.92 15.39
CA GLY A 490 -9.30 22.11 14.71
C GLY A 490 -10.06 21.13 15.60
N SER A 491 -9.78 21.10 16.90
CA SER A 491 -10.56 20.31 17.88
C SER A 491 -11.81 21.07 18.33
N ILE A 492 -12.90 20.33 18.55
CA ILE A 492 -14.17 20.83 19.10
C ILE A 492 -14.42 20.40 20.55
N GLN A 493 -13.56 19.56 21.13
CA GLN A 493 -13.79 18.94 22.44
C GLN A 493 -13.93 19.97 23.57
N ASN A 494 -13.05 20.98 23.55
CA ASN A 494 -12.95 21.98 24.60
C ASN A 494 -13.88 23.18 24.41
N ILE A 495 -14.78 23.14 23.42
CA ILE A 495 -15.74 24.23 23.16
C ILE A 495 -17.04 23.93 23.94
N PRO A 496 -17.37 24.70 25.00
CA PRO A 496 -18.48 24.34 25.89
C PRO A 496 -19.87 24.43 25.23
N THR A 497 -20.01 25.27 24.21
CA THR A 497 -21.26 25.48 23.48
C THR A 497 -21.60 24.37 22.50
N ILE A 498 -20.63 23.51 22.14
CA ILE A 498 -20.86 22.36 21.26
C ILE A 498 -21.39 21.19 22.10
N PRO A 499 -22.57 20.62 21.74
CA PRO A 499 -23.12 19.44 22.39
C PRO A 499 -22.22 18.20 22.33
N ASP A 500 -22.29 17.35 23.36
CA ASP A 500 -21.44 16.15 23.49
C ASP A 500 -21.69 15.11 22.39
N ASP A 501 -22.89 15.07 21.79
CA ASP A 501 -23.17 14.18 20.67
C ASP A 501 -22.37 14.56 19.42
N LEU A 502 -22.19 15.87 19.14
CA LEU A 502 -21.32 16.33 18.04
C LEU A 502 -19.84 16.16 18.34
N LYS A 503 -19.43 16.32 19.60
CA LYS A 503 -18.04 16.10 19.99
C LYS A 503 -17.59 14.65 19.77
N LYS A 504 -18.50 13.69 19.89
CA LYS A 504 -18.17 12.27 19.68
C LYS A 504 -18.04 11.89 18.20
N LEU A 505 -18.67 12.63 17.29
CA LEU A 505 -18.58 12.42 15.84
C LEU A 505 -17.27 12.98 15.28
#